data_AF-A0A4R8KA18-F1
#
_entry.id   AF-A0A4R8KA18-F1
#
_cell.length_a   1.000
_cell.length_b   1.000
_cell.length_c   1.000
_cell.angle_alpha   90.00
_cell.angle_beta   90.00
_cell.angle_gamma   90.00
#
_symmetry.space_group_name_H-M   'P 1'
#
loop_
_entity.id
_entity.type
_entity.pdbx_description
1 polymer ?
#
loop_
_entity_poly.entity_id
_entity_poly.type
_entity_poly.pdbx_seq_one_letter_code
_entity_poly.pdbx_strand_id
1 'polypeptide(L)' 'MVNKNLISPTNNLGDDLRAELLCYLVVAQLVAMARTGDWLRTDHLVESGRIWRKANGARFDWQQRIALGQIAGDLARS' A
#
# COMPACT_ATOMS: atom_id res chain seq x y z
N MET A 1 -11.13 8.98 -36.88
CA MET A 1 -11.02 9.51 -35.50
C MET A 1 -11.64 8.50 -34.56
N VAL A 2 -10.83 7.77 -33.78
CA VAL A 2 -11.33 6.78 -32.81
C VAL A 2 -11.85 7.54 -31.59
N ASN A 3 -13.09 7.26 -31.19
CA ASN A 3 -13.76 7.90 -30.07
C ASN A 3 -13.11 7.46 -28.76
N LYS A 4 -12.41 8.39 -28.09
CA LYS A 4 -11.57 8.15 -26.90
C LYS A 4 -12.38 7.97 -25.60
N ASN A 5 -13.68 7.66 -25.69
CA ASN A 5 -14.62 7.61 -24.55
C ASN A 5 -15.00 6.19 -24.09
N LEU A 6 -14.17 5.16 -24.33
CA LEU A 6 -14.44 3.79 -23.84
C LEU A 6 -13.50 3.31 -22.72
N ILE A 7 -12.69 4.18 -22.13
CA ILE A 7 -11.93 3.83 -20.93
C ILE A 7 -12.67 4.44 -19.75
N SER A 8 -13.49 3.66 -19.06
CA SER A 8 -14.08 4.05 -17.77
C SER A 8 -12.92 4.35 -16.79
N PRO A 9 -12.61 5.62 -16.45
CA PRO A 9 -11.37 5.98 -15.76
C PRO A 9 -11.38 5.68 -14.27
N THR A 10 -12.50 5.18 -13.74
CA THR A 10 -12.78 5.20 -12.31
C THR A 10 -12.35 3.93 -11.57
N ASN A 11 -12.14 2.80 -12.26
CA ASN A 11 -11.78 1.55 -11.58
C ASN A 11 -10.26 1.36 -11.42
N ASN A 12 -9.46 1.74 -12.43
CA ASN A 12 -8.00 1.53 -12.37
C ASN A 12 -7.30 2.40 -11.32
N LEU A 13 -7.74 3.65 -11.10
CA LEU A 13 -7.11 4.54 -10.11
C LEU A 13 -7.14 3.95 -8.68
N GLY A 14 -8.20 3.20 -8.36
CA GLY A 14 -8.30 2.53 -7.07
C GLY A 14 -7.34 1.35 -6.95
N ASP A 15 -7.13 0.61 -8.03
CA ASP A 15 -6.22 -0.53 -8.08
C ASP A 15 -4.75 -0.08 -8.11
N ASP A 16 -4.44 1.00 -8.84
CA ASP A 16 -3.11 1.61 -8.89
C ASP A 16 -2.69 2.09 -7.50
N LEU A 17 -3.56 2.83 -6.79
CA LEU A 17 -3.28 3.29 -5.43
C LEU A 17 -3.13 2.13 -4.43
N ARG A 18 -3.84 1.00 -4.63
CA ARG A 18 -3.71 -0.20 -3.78
C ARG A 18 -2.36 -0.86 -3.99
N ALA A 19 -1.94 -0.99 -5.25
CA ALA A 19 -0.65 -1.55 -5.62
C ALA A 19 0.51 -0.68 -5.09
N GLU A 20 0.40 0.64 -5.21
CA GLU A 20 1.40 1.57 -4.67
C GLU A 20 1.50 1.48 -3.14
N LEU A 21 0.36 1.46 -2.43
CA LEU A 21 0.35 1.30 -0.98
C LEU A 21 0.94 -0.06 -0.58
N LEU A 22 0.58 -1.14 -1.27
CA LEU A 22 1.13 -2.48 -1.02
C LEU A 22 2.65 -2.47 -1.19
N CYS A 23 3.14 -1.95 -2.30
CA CYS A 23 4.57 -1.85 -2.60
C CYS A 23 5.31 -1.05 -1.51
N TYR A 24 4.76 0.10 -1.12
CA TYR A 24 5.32 0.92 -0.05
C TYR A 24 5.42 0.15 1.28
N LEU A 25 4.37 -0.59 1.67
CA LEU A 25 4.36 -1.36 2.91
C LEU A 25 5.32 -2.55 2.88
N VAL A 26 5.47 -3.22 1.74
CA VAL A 26 6.47 -4.28 1.54
C VAL A 26 7.88 -3.71 1.70
N VAL A 27 8.19 -2.58 1.07
CA VAL A 27 9.48 -1.93 1.21
C VAL A 27 9.73 -1.52 2.67
N ALA A 28 8.72 -1.01 3.39
CA ALA A 28 8.85 -0.68 4.80
C ALA A 28 9.19 -1.91 5.67
N GLN A 29 8.59 -3.07 5.40
CA GLN A 29 8.93 -4.34 6.05
C GLN A 29 10.39 -4.74 5.80
N LEU A 30 10.82 -4.71 4.54
CA LEU A 30 12.18 -5.06 4.14
C LEU A 30 13.23 -4.12 4.75
N VAL A 31 12.93 -2.82 4.80
CA VAL A 31 13.81 -1.81 5.43
C VAL A 31 13.92 -2.03 6.93
N ALA A 32 12.82 -2.37 7.63
CA ALA A 32 12.88 -2.70 9.05
C ALA A 32 13.78 -3.91 9.30
N MET A 33 13.56 -4.98 8.55
CA MET A 33 14.35 -6.21 8.63
C MET A 33 15.84 -5.94 8.39
N ALA A 34 16.18 -5.22 7.31
CA ALA A 34 17.56 -4.90 6.96
C ALA A 34 18.26 -4.00 7.98
N ARG A 35 17.53 -3.10 8.66
CA ARG A 35 18.12 -2.13 9.60
C ARG A 35 18.19 -2.61 11.03
N THR A 36 17.22 -3.41 11.46
CA THR A 36 17.02 -3.75 12.88
C THR A 36 17.21 -5.23 13.17
N GLY A 37 17.16 -6.10 12.15
CA GLY A 37 17.08 -7.54 12.37
C GLY A 37 15.66 -8.03 12.67
N ASP A 38 14.68 -7.12 12.77
CA ASP A 38 13.30 -7.42 13.12
C ASP A 38 12.32 -6.95 12.04
N TRP A 39 11.20 -7.66 11.90
CA TRP A 39 10.09 -7.25 11.05
C TRP A 39 9.39 -6.00 11.59
N LEU A 40 8.76 -5.22 10.70
CA LEU A 40 8.07 -4.00 11.08
C LEU A 40 6.88 -4.32 11.99
N ARG A 41 6.94 -3.80 13.23
CA ARG A 41 5.87 -3.97 14.22
C ARG A 41 4.55 -3.39 13.71
N THR A 42 3.44 -3.96 14.18
CA THR A 42 2.08 -3.62 13.72
C THR A 42 1.75 -2.14 13.89
N ASP A 43 2.17 -1.50 14.99
CA ASP A 43 1.97 -0.07 15.23
C ASP A 43 2.70 0.80 14.19
N HIS A 44 3.96 0.47 13.88
CA HIS A 44 4.72 1.16 12.83
C HIS A 44 4.16 0.88 11.42
N LEU A 45 3.60 -0.30 11.17
CA LEU A 45 2.94 -0.62 9.91
C LEU A 45 1.66 0.20 9.71
N VAL A 46 0.84 0.32 10.76
CA VAL A 46 -0.37 1.16 10.75
C VAL A 46 0.01 2.62 10.52
N GLU A 47 1.07 3.10 11.17
CA GLU A 47 1.52 4.47 11.01
C GLU A 47 2.10 4.73 9.61
N SER A 48 2.88 3.78 9.06
CA SER A 48 3.36 3.82 7.67
C SER A 48 2.21 3.95 6.68
N GLY A 49 1.12 3.17 6.86
CA GLY A 49 -0.07 3.29 6.04
C GLY A 49 -0.84 4.61 6.20
N ARG A 50 -0.76 5.27 7.36
CA ARG A 50 -1.33 6.62 7.59
C ARG A 50 -0.49 7.70 6.92
N ILE A 51 0.84 7.61 7.02
CA ILE A 51 1.79 8.54 6.40
C ILE A 51 1.63 8.48 4.88
N TRP A 52 1.68 7.30 4.29
CA TRP A 52 1.51 7.13 2.85
C TRP A 52 0.18 7.70 2.36
N ARG A 53 -0.92 7.42 3.08
CA ARG A 53 -2.25 7.95 2.74
C ARG A 53 -2.27 9.47 2.75
N LYS A 54 -1.69 10.09 3.79
CA LYS A 54 -1.62 11.54 3.94
C LYS A 54 -0.78 12.17 2.82
N ALA A 55 0.33 11.53 2.45
CA ALA A 55 1.22 12.02 1.39
C ALA A 55 0.60 11.93 -0.01
N ASN A 56 -0.15 10.87 -0.30
CA ASN A 56 -0.71 10.61 -1.63
C ASN A 56 -2.17 11.08 -1.80
N GLY A 57 -2.75 11.76 -0.81
CA GLY A 57 -4.14 12.25 -0.85
C GLY A 57 -5.20 11.13 -0.99
N ALA A 58 -4.80 9.88 -0.73
CA ALA A 58 -5.63 8.72 -1.02
C ALA A 58 -6.76 8.56 0.00
N ARG A 59 -7.95 8.17 -0.47
CA ARG A 59 -9.10 7.83 0.37
C ARG A 59 -9.19 6.32 0.55
N PHE A 60 -8.32 5.79 1.41
CA PHE A 60 -8.40 4.40 1.84
C PHE A 60 -9.20 4.24 3.12
N ASP A 61 -10.12 3.28 3.11
CA ASP A 61 -10.74 2.82 4.34
C ASP A 61 -9.70 2.16 5.26
N TRP A 62 -9.95 2.18 6.56
CA TRP A 62 -9.03 1.60 7.53
C TRP A 62 -8.93 0.07 7.40
N GLN A 63 -10.00 -0.63 7.00
CA GLN A 63 -9.99 -2.08 6.81
C GLN A 63 -9.12 -2.48 5.62
N GLN A 64 -9.22 -1.73 4.51
CA GLN A 64 -8.39 -1.95 3.32
C GLN A 64 -6.90 -1.82 3.63
N ARG A 65 -6.52 -0.84 4.45
CA ARG A 65 -5.10 -0.64 4.83
C ARG A 65 -4.58 -1.78 5.71
N ILE A 66 -5.41 -2.33 6.59
CA ILE A 66 -5.04 -3.49 7.41
C ILE A 66 -4.84 -4.71 6.52
N ALA A 67 -5.78 -4.99 5.61
CA ALA A 67 -5.66 -6.11 4.68
C ALA A 67 -4.38 -6.02 3.83
N LEU A 68 -4.10 -4.84 3.25
CA LEU A 68 -2.86 -4.61 2.49
C LEU A 68 -1.61 -4.72 3.37
N GLY A 69 -1.68 -4.31 4.64
CA GLY A 69 -0.57 -4.48 5.59
C GLY A 69 -0.29 -5.94 5.93
N GLN A 70 -1.32 -6.78 6.05
CA GLN A 70 -1.17 -8.22 6.23
C GLN A 70 -0.50 -8.86 5.01
N ILE A 71 -1.04 -8.57 3.81
CA ILE A 71 -0.47 -9.06 2.54
C ILE A 71 0.99 -8.60 2.38
N ALA A 72 1.30 -7.35 2.73
CA ALA A 72 2.65 -6.82 2.66
C ALA A 72 3.62 -7.59 3.57
N GLY A 73 3.18 -7.92 4.79
CA GLY A 73 3.97 -8.72 5.70
C GLY A 73 4.25 -10.12 5.15
N ASP A 74 3.22 -10.77 4.60
CA ASP A 74 3.35 -12.12 4.07
C ASP A 74 4.26 -12.15 2.83
N LEU A 75 4.12 -11.19 1.93
CA LEU A 75 4.96 -11.07 0.75
C LEU A 75 6.42 -10.71 1.08
N ALA A 76 6.65 -9.92 2.13
CA ALA A 76 8.02 -9.61 2.55
C ALA A 76 8.76 -10.81 3.16
N ARG A 77 8.03 -11.84 3.61
CA ARG A 77 8.55 -13.06 4.25
C ARG A 77 8.58 -14.28 3.32
N SER A 78 8.04 -14.18 2.10
CA SER A 78 7.92 -15.29 1.16
C SER A 78 9.24 -15.66 0.48
#